data_AF-F4PFY3-F1
#
_entry.id   AF-F4PFY3-F1
#
_cell.length_a   1.000
_cell.length_b   1.000
_cell.length_c   1.000
_cell.angle_alpha   90.00
_cell.angle_beta   90.00
_cell.angle_gamma   90.00
#
_symmetry.space_group_name_H-M   'P 1'
#
loop_
_entity.id
_entity.type
_entity.pdbx_description
1 polymer ?
#
loop_
_entity_poly.entity_id
_entity_poly.type
_entity_poly.pdbx_seq_one_letter_code
_entity_poly.pdbx_strand_id
1 'polypeptide(L)'
;MVMQPGLTEPIKSQIKNNLRQVTVEIEDMLRQMDSSDCRILSEFEHVHDVFSDLQRTTASHYLNAYLSPFTDSYQAFSTAIQHFSERKHGALMAIQRKDELEPMLYSGTPISAKVSAALLESIFYPELKGEKARNEA
;
A
#
# COMPACT_ATOMS: atom_id res chain seq x y z
N MET A 1 10.64 22.40 11.30
CA MET A 1 10.95 21.01 11.71
C MET A 1 9.72 20.16 11.46
N VAL A 2 9.74 19.30 10.42
CA VAL A 2 8.65 18.35 10.18
C VAL A 2 8.86 17.21 11.17
N MET A 3 7.99 17.08 12.18
CA MET A 3 7.98 15.87 12.98
C MET A 3 7.63 14.72 12.06
N GLN A 4 8.60 13.83 11.78
CA GLN A 4 8.28 12.51 11.28
C GLN A 4 7.46 11.84 12.38
N PRO A 5 6.19 11.48 12.15
CA PRO A 5 5.45 10.72 13.14
C PRO A 5 6.16 9.37 13.27
N GLY A 6 6.80 9.17 14.43
CA GLY A 6 7.42 7.91 14.77
C GLY A 6 6.37 6.79 14.74
N LEU A 7 6.81 5.56 14.50
CA LEU A 7 5.94 4.39 14.63
C LEU A 7 5.25 4.41 16.00
N THR A 8 3.95 4.17 16.03
CA THR A 8 3.21 4.06 17.29
C THR A 8 3.62 2.76 18.00
N GLU A 9 3.54 2.72 19.33
CA GLU A 9 3.90 1.51 20.10
C GLU A 9 3.15 0.24 19.66
N PRO A 10 1.84 0.26 19.32
CA PRO A 10 1.15 -0.91 18.79
C PRO A 10 1.82 -1.47 17.53
N ILE A 11 2.28 -0.59 16.65
CA ILE A 11 2.86 -0.99 15.36
C ILE A 11 4.31 -1.39 15.49
N LYS A 12 5.08 -0.73 16.36
CA LYS A 12 6.40 -1.22 16.75
C LYS A 12 6.31 -2.64 17.31
N SER A 13 5.30 -2.91 18.14
CA SER A 13 5.05 -4.24 18.70
C SER A 13 4.68 -5.25 17.61
N GLN A 14 3.76 -4.90 16.73
CA GLN A 14 3.36 -5.75 15.60
C GLN A 14 4.53 -6.08 14.68
N ILE A 15 5.33 -5.08 14.29
CA ILE A 15 6.54 -5.27 13.46
C ILE A 15 7.53 -6.19 14.18
N LYS A 16 7.78 -5.99 15.47
CA LYS A 16 8.67 -6.86 16.25
C LYS A 16 8.16 -8.30 16.29
N ASN A 17 6.86 -8.51 16.47
CA ASN A 17 6.29 -9.86 16.54
C ASN A 17 6.41 -10.58 15.19
N ASN A 18 6.08 -9.90 14.10
CA ASN A 18 6.22 -10.46 12.75
C ASN A 18 7.69 -10.77 12.41
N LEU A 19 8.64 -9.90 12.78
CA LEU A 19 10.08 -10.18 12.59
C LEU A 19 10.55 -11.39 13.39
N ARG A 20 10.05 -11.55 14.63
CA ARG A 20 10.33 -12.76 15.43
C ARG A 20 9.78 -14.01 14.77
N GLN A 21 8.58 -13.94 14.19
CA GLN A 21 7.99 -15.06 13.46
C GLN A 21 8.85 -15.46 12.25
N VAL A 22 9.30 -14.48 11.45
CA VAL A 22 10.25 -14.73 10.35
C VAL A 22 11.54 -15.41 10.85
N THR A 23 12.07 -14.99 12.01
CA THR A 23 13.24 -15.65 12.60
C THR A 23 12.98 -17.12 12.91
N VAL A 24 11.83 -17.44 13.52
CA VAL A 24 11.46 -18.83 13.83
C VAL A 24 11.33 -19.67 12.57
N GLU A 25 10.66 -19.16 11.54
CA GLU A 25 10.47 -19.86 10.27
C GLU A 25 11.81 -20.12 9.55
N ILE A 26 12.73 -19.16 9.56
CA ILE A 26 14.08 -19.33 9.00
C ILE A 26 14.88 -20.38 9.79
N GLU A 27 14.82 -20.35 11.13
CA GLU A 27 15.50 -21.33 11.98
C GLU A 27 14.96 -22.75 11.75
N ASP A 28 13.65 -22.91 11.59
CA ASP A 28 13.03 -24.21 11.31
C ASP A 28 13.35 -24.69 9.88
N MET A 29 13.45 -23.79 8.90
CA MET A 29 13.91 -24.12 7.55
C MET A 29 15.36 -24.64 7.57
N LEU A 30 16.25 -23.99 8.33
CA LEU A 30 17.64 -24.44 8.49
C LEU A 30 17.72 -25.85 9.09
N ARG A 31 16.88 -26.18 10.08
CA ARG A 31 16.83 -27.52 10.70
C ARG A 31 16.31 -28.60 9.74
N GLN A 32 15.34 -28.26 8.90
CA GLN A 32 14.74 -29.21 7.96
C GLN A 32 15.67 -29.55 6.79
N MET A 33 16.62 -28.67 6.45
CA MET A 33 17.63 -28.91 5.41
C MET A 33 18.58 -30.07 5.75
N ASP A 34 18.74 -30.42 7.02
CA ASP A 34 19.52 -31.57 7.48
C ASP A 34 18.76 -32.91 7.36
N SER A 35 17.50 -32.88 6.90
CA SER A 35 16.63 -34.05 6.74
C SER A 35 16.23 -34.29 5.28
N SER A 36 16.15 -35.56 4.88
CA SER A 36 16.17 -36.05 3.48
C SER A 36 14.98 -35.67 2.59
N ASP A 37 13.95 -35.01 3.13
CA ASP A 37 12.73 -34.60 2.41
C ASP A 37 12.41 -33.14 2.72
N CYS A 38 13.20 -32.23 2.14
CA CYS A 38 13.07 -30.80 2.42
C CYS A 38 12.24 -30.09 1.34
N ARG A 39 11.05 -29.59 1.70
CA ARG A 39 10.20 -28.73 0.85
C ARG A 39 10.62 -27.26 0.92
N ILE A 40 11.92 -27.00 0.75
CA ILE A 40 12.56 -25.68 0.91
C ILE A 40 11.81 -24.58 0.15
N LEU A 41 11.35 -24.87 -1.07
CA LEU A 41 10.65 -23.89 -1.91
C LEU A 41 9.35 -23.37 -1.27
N SER A 42 8.54 -24.23 -0.64
CA SER A 42 7.31 -23.77 0.00
C SER A 42 7.57 -22.95 1.27
N GLU A 43 8.65 -23.26 1.99
CA GLU A 43 9.05 -22.48 3.17
C GLU A 43 9.55 -21.08 2.76
N PHE A 44 10.28 -20.96 1.64
CA PHE A 44 10.70 -19.65 1.12
C PHE A 44 9.52 -18.79 0.67
N GLU A 45 8.52 -19.38 0.02
CA GLU A 45 7.28 -18.68 -0.33
C GLU A 45 6.56 -18.17 0.93
N HIS A 46 6.48 -18.98 1.98
CA HIS A 46 5.85 -18.56 3.24
C HIS A 46 6.58 -17.36 3.88
N VAL A 47 7.91 -17.42 4.00
CA VAL A 47 8.71 -16.33 4.55
C VAL A 47 8.56 -15.05 3.71
N HIS A 48 8.52 -15.18 2.38
CA HIS A 48 8.28 -14.05 1.49
C HIS A 48 6.92 -13.39 1.75
N ASP A 49 5.87 -14.19 1.92
CA ASP A 49 4.52 -13.69 2.16
C ASP A 49 4.41 -12.93 3.49
N VAL A 50 4.99 -13.49 4.56
CA VAL A 50 5.05 -12.82 5.88
C VAL A 50 5.79 -11.48 5.78
N PHE A 51 6.90 -11.44 5.04
CA PHE A 51 7.68 -10.21 4.86
C PHE A 51 6.96 -9.17 4.00
N SER A 52 6.27 -9.61 2.95
CA SER A 52 5.44 -8.75 2.09
C SER A 52 4.32 -8.11 2.91
N ASP A 53 3.61 -8.87 3.74
CA ASP A 53 2.54 -8.37 4.59
C ASP A 53 3.04 -7.38 5.66
N LEU A 54 4.23 -7.63 6.22
CA LEU A 54 4.91 -6.69 7.11
C LEU A 54 5.18 -5.36 6.40
N GLN A 55 5.73 -5.40 5.19
CA GLN A 55 6.03 -4.21 4.40
C GLN A 55 4.75 -3.42 4.12
N ARG A 56 3.68 -4.10 3.70
CA ARG A 56 2.39 -3.48 3.37
C ARG A 56 1.78 -2.78 4.58
N THR A 57 1.72 -3.48 5.73
CA THR A 57 1.20 -2.93 6.98
C THR A 57 1.98 -1.68 7.41
N THR A 58 3.31 -1.77 7.36
CA THR A 58 4.19 -0.68 7.77
C THR A 58 4.05 0.54 6.86
N ALA A 59 4.00 0.32 5.54
CA ALA A 59 3.82 1.39 4.55
C ALA A 59 2.49 2.11 4.74
N SER A 60 1.39 1.37 4.93
CA SER A 60 0.07 1.95 5.18
C SER A 60 0.03 2.78 6.46
N HIS A 61 0.70 2.33 7.52
CA HIS A 61 0.79 3.14 8.74
C HIS A 61 1.56 4.44 8.52
N TYR A 62 2.74 4.39 7.90
CA TYR A 62 3.51 5.59 7.61
C TYR A 62 2.69 6.57 6.77
N LEU A 63 2.03 6.08 5.73
CA LEU A 63 1.15 6.89 4.90
C LEU A 63 0.04 7.55 5.73
N ASN A 64 -0.68 6.78 6.54
CA ASN A 64 -1.73 7.31 7.42
C ASN A 64 -1.19 8.39 8.36
N ALA A 65 -0.04 8.17 8.96
CA ALA A 65 0.59 9.11 9.87
C ALA A 65 1.06 10.40 9.16
N TYR A 66 1.53 10.29 7.93
CA TYR A 66 1.93 11.46 7.12
C TYR A 66 0.73 12.27 6.62
N LEU A 67 -0.42 11.63 6.39
CA LEU A 67 -1.61 12.26 5.81
C LEU A 67 -2.60 12.78 6.85
N SER A 68 -2.75 12.11 7.98
CA SER A 68 -3.77 12.45 9.00
C SER A 68 -3.72 13.90 9.50
N PRO A 69 -2.58 14.62 9.57
CA PRO A 69 -2.58 16.03 9.96
C PRO A 69 -3.08 16.99 8.88
N PHE A 70 -3.25 16.52 7.64
CA PHE A 70 -3.54 17.36 6.47
C PHE A 70 -4.86 17.00 5.78
N THR A 71 -5.40 15.80 6.03
CA THR A 71 -6.66 15.38 5.44
C THR A 71 -7.38 14.34 6.30
N ASP A 72 -8.69 14.52 6.48
CA ASP A 72 -9.57 13.53 7.12
C ASP A 72 -9.84 12.31 6.22
N SER A 73 -9.46 12.38 4.94
CA SER A 73 -9.66 11.31 3.96
C SER A 73 -8.47 10.35 3.87
N TYR A 74 -7.53 10.38 4.83
CA TYR A 74 -6.31 9.57 4.82
C TYR A 74 -6.59 8.06 4.69
N GLN A 75 -7.67 7.56 5.31
CA GLN A 75 -8.07 6.16 5.18
C GLN A 75 -8.44 5.80 3.74
N ALA A 76 -9.19 6.67 3.06
CA ALA A 76 -9.58 6.47 1.67
C ALA A 76 -8.36 6.42 0.74
N PHE A 77 -7.36 7.28 0.97
CA PHE A 77 -6.10 7.23 0.24
C PHE A 77 -5.32 5.95 0.50
N SER A 78 -5.19 5.52 1.76
CA SER A 78 -4.47 4.29 2.10
C SER A 78 -5.12 3.06 1.45
N THR A 79 -6.45 2.96 1.48
CA THR A 79 -7.18 1.86 0.81
C THR A 79 -6.97 1.89 -0.70
N ALA A 80 -7.17 3.04 -1.35
CA ALA A 80 -6.99 3.15 -2.81
C ALA A 80 -5.55 2.82 -3.23
N ILE A 81 -4.54 3.31 -2.51
CA ILE A 81 -3.12 3.02 -2.80
C ILE A 81 -2.79 1.54 -2.61
N GLN A 82 -3.34 0.88 -1.59
CA GLN A 82 -3.20 -0.57 -1.43
C GLN A 82 -3.76 -1.31 -2.65
N HIS A 83 -4.96 -0.98 -3.10
CA HIS A 83 -5.57 -1.58 -4.29
C HIS A 83 -4.75 -1.29 -5.56
N PHE A 84 -4.23 -0.06 -5.73
CA PHE A 84 -3.35 0.27 -6.86
C PHE A 84 -2.05 -0.55 -6.83
N SER A 85 -1.44 -0.72 -5.65
CA SER A 85 -0.23 -1.51 -5.49
C SER A 85 -0.46 -2.99 -5.82
N GLU A 86 -1.55 -3.60 -5.33
CA GLU A 86 -1.91 -4.99 -5.61
C GLU A 86 -2.07 -5.24 -7.10
N ARG A 87 -2.70 -4.29 -7.81
CA ARG A 87 -2.98 -4.39 -9.25
C ARG A 87 -1.85 -3.85 -10.13
N LYS A 88 -0.74 -3.40 -9.53
CA LYS A 88 0.39 -2.74 -10.23
C LYS A 88 -0.05 -1.55 -11.08
N HIS A 89 -1.04 -0.81 -10.60
CA HIS A 89 -1.62 0.31 -11.31
C HIS A 89 -0.95 1.64 -10.94
N GLY A 90 -0.59 2.42 -11.95
CA GLY A 90 0.04 3.71 -11.75
C GLY A 90 -0.97 4.79 -11.37
N ALA A 91 -0.69 5.54 -10.31
CA ALA A 91 -1.45 6.72 -9.93
C ALA A 91 -0.49 7.83 -9.49
N LEU A 92 -0.80 9.07 -9.87
CA LEU A 92 -0.10 10.26 -9.39
C LEU A 92 -1.09 11.12 -8.61
N MET A 93 -0.86 11.24 -7.31
CA MET A 93 -1.71 12.00 -6.40
C MET A 93 -0.88 13.06 -5.68
N ALA A 94 -1.33 14.31 -5.75
CA ALA A 94 -0.77 15.41 -4.97
C ALA A 94 -1.74 15.76 -3.84
N ILE A 95 -1.22 15.88 -2.62
CA ILE A 95 -2.00 16.22 -1.43
C ILE A 95 -1.49 17.55 -0.92
N GLN A 96 -2.34 18.57 -0.94
CA GLN A 96 -2.03 19.89 -0.41
C GLN A 96 -1.74 19.80 1.09
N ARG A 97 -0.69 20.49 1.55
CA ARG A 97 -0.30 20.55 2.96
C ARG A 97 -0.27 22.01 3.43
N LYS A 98 0.93 22.55 3.70
CA LYS A 98 1.10 23.93 4.15
C LYS A 98 1.06 24.94 3.00
N ASP A 99 1.61 24.55 1.86
CA ASP A 99 1.70 25.38 0.67
C ASP A 99 0.54 25.04 -0.27
N GLU A 100 -0.09 26.07 -0.84
CA GLU A 100 -1.22 25.92 -1.76
C GLU A 100 -0.77 25.30 -3.09
N LEU A 101 -1.59 24.41 -3.64
CA LEU A 101 -1.29 23.75 -4.91
C LEU A 101 -1.86 24.49 -6.12
N GLU A 102 -2.91 25.32 -5.95
CA GLU A 102 -3.58 26.09 -7.01
C GLU A 102 -2.63 26.74 -8.02
N PRO A 103 -1.55 27.44 -7.61
CA PRO A 103 -0.64 28.08 -8.57
C PRO A 103 0.15 27.09 -9.44
N MET A 104 0.29 25.83 -9.00
CA MET A 104 0.97 24.76 -9.72
C MET A 104 0.01 23.92 -10.58
N LEU A 105 -1.31 24.09 -10.40
CA LEU A 105 -2.34 23.38 -11.15
C LEU A 105 -2.70 24.16 -12.42
N TYR A 106 -2.06 23.82 -13.53
CA TYR A 106 -2.30 24.50 -14.81
C TYR A 106 -3.46 23.92 -15.63
N SER A 107 -3.87 22.67 -15.38
CA SER A 107 -4.88 21.97 -16.18
C SER A 107 -5.53 20.84 -15.40
N GLY A 108 -6.86 20.72 -15.48
CA GLY A 108 -7.62 19.62 -14.87
C GLY A 108 -9.13 19.87 -14.90
N THR A 109 -9.89 18.86 -14.46
CA THR A 109 -11.34 18.98 -14.26
C THR A 109 -11.61 19.11 -12.77
N PRO A 110 -12.20 20.22 -12.28
CA PRO A 110 -12.59 20.33 -10.89
C PRO A 110 -13.75 19.36 -10.60
N ILE A 111 -13.54 18.42 -9.68
CA ILE A 111 -14.55 17.43 -9.30
C ILE A 111 -15.32 17.87 -8.05
N SER A 112 -14.69 18.62 -7.14
CA SER A 112 -15.28 19.13 -5.89
C SER A 112 -16.11 18.09 -5.11
N ALA A 113 -15.67 16.83 -5.14
CA ALA A 113 -16.36 15.73 -4.48
C ALA A 113 -15.66 15.33 -3.18
N LYS A 114 -16.43 14.71 -2.28
CA LYS A 114 -15.88 14.05 -1.10
C LYS A 114 -15.00 12.89 -1.54
N VAL A 115 -13.75 12.88 -1.09
CA VAL A 115 -12.78 11.82 -1.41
C VAL A 115 -13.25 10.49 -0.81
N SER A 116 -13.25 9.44 -1.63
CA SER A 116 -13.49 8.06 -1.22
C SER A 116 -12.59 7.13 -2.03
N ALA A 117 -12.30 5.93 -1.51
CA ALA A 117 -11.46 4.96 -2.22
C ALA A 117 -12.07 4.61 -3.59
N ALA A 118 -13.39 4.39 -3.66
CA ALA A 118 -14.11 4.12 -4.90
C ALA A 118 -14.02 5.27 -5.93
N LEU A 119 -14.04 6.53 -5.47
CA LEU A 119 -13.87 7.68 -6.37
C LEU A 119 -12.43 7.78 -6.88
N LEU A 120 -11.44 7.58 -6.01
CA LEU A 120 -10.03 7.56 -6.41
C LEU A 120 -9.79 6.44 -7.43
N GLU A 121 -10.32 5.26 -7.15
CA GLU A 121 -10.28 4.14 -8.08
C GLU A 121 -10.93 4.51 -9.39
N SER A 122 -12.14 5.07 -9.44
CA SER A 122 -12.77 5.42 -10.72
C SER A 122 -12.03 6.49 -11.53
N ILE A 123 -11.32 7.40 -10.87
CA ILE A 123 -10.46 8.40 -11.54
C ILE A 123 -9.26 7.72 -12.21
N PHE A 124 -8.61 6.79 -11.52
CA PHE A 124 -7.41 6.12 -12.03
C PHE A 124 -7.70 4.84 -12.83
N TYR A 125 -8.88 4.22 -12.67
CA TYR A 125 -9.42 3.08 -13.42
C TYR A 125 -10.53 3.53 -14.37
N PRO A 126 -10.20 4.09 -15.54
CA PRO A 126 -11.18 4.35 -16.59
C PRO A 126 -11.39 3.08 -17.42
N GLU A 127 -11.81 1.96 -16.83
CA GLU A 127 -12.23 0.77 -17.61
C GLU A 127 -13.56 0.99 -18.39
N LEU A 128 -14.08 2.23 -18.40
CA LEU A 128 -15.25 2.62 -19.20
C LEU A 128 -14.91 3.37 -20.51
N LYS A 129 -13.67 3.27 -21.01
CA LYS A 129 -13.34 3.64 -22.40
C LYS A 129 -12.58 2.52 -23.09
N GLY A 130 -13.28 1.48 -23.58
CA GLY A 130 -12.62 0.55 -24.52
C GLY A 130 -13.31 -0.72 -24.99
N GLU A 131 -14.33 -1.26 -24.32
CA GLU A 131 -14.80 -2.63 -24.65
C GLU A 131 -16.16 -2.70 -25.36
N LYS A 132 -16.47 -1.72 -26.22
CA LYS A 132 -17.57 -1.79 -27.21
C LYS A 132 -17.23 -1.05 -28.51
N ALA A 133 -16.21 -1.50 -29.24
CA ALA A 133 -15.99 -1.03 -30.62
C ALA A 133 -15.12 -1.99 -31.46
N ARG A 134 -15.22 -3.31 -31.26
CA ARG A 134 -14.43 -4.26 -32.06
C ARG A 134 -15.14 -5.56 -32.43
N ASN A 135 -16.44 -5.48 -32.74
CA ASN A 135 -17.18 -6.62 -33.27
C ASN A 135 -18.29 -6.22 -34.25
N GLU A 136 -18.02 -5.28 -35.16
CA GLU A 136 -18.78 -5.12 -36.41
C GLU A 136 -17.84 -4.58 -37.50
N ALA A 137 -17.23 -5.49 -38.28
CA ALA A 137 -16.71 -5.27 -39.64
C ALA A 137 -16.36 -6.62 -40.28
#